data_AF-A0AAD9BKW1-F1
#
_entry.id   AF-A0AAD9BKW1-F1
#
_cell.length_a   1.000
_cell.length_b   1.000
_cell.length_c   1.000
_cell.angle_alpha   90.00
_cell.angle_beta   90.00
_cell.angle_gamma   90.00
#
_symmetry.space_group_name_H-M   'P 1'
#
loop_
_entity.id
_entity.type
_entity.pdbx_description
1 polymer ?
#
loop_
_entity_poly.entity_id
_entity_poly.type
_entity_poly.pdbx_seq_one_letter_code
_entity_poly.pdbx_strand_id
1 'polypeptide(L)'
;MLQLFTFLLEKFSLLFNFKLFGSSWSDGEDRKGHAPRAPPQPLRRGDLLEVPRTLFTHFGIYLGDNKVAHLIPDILPVLTLDRKLIGSVITNKRLIFGVIYRCATVRVDTLEDFAYGSNILVNPMDKIMKDQALANEDVAKRAEKHIGATPYSLLWYNCEHFVTDCRYGCAASLQTDKFCKCLKSIIRDQRCVAVTGLLGIVSIICYGMAPSTTLPTILIPFTLWMAG
;
A
#
# COMPACT_ATOMS: atom_id res chain seq x y z
N MET A 1 12.37 -0.68 27.87
CA MET A 1 11.81 -1.62 26.88
C MET A 1 10.93 -0.92 25.85
N LEU A 2 9.84 -0.24 26.24
CA LEU A 2 8.94 0.44 25.29
C LEU A 2 9.61 1.61 24.52
N GLN A 3 10.44 2.40 25.21
CA GLN A 3 11.17 3.54 24.60
C GLN A 3 12.21 3.10 23.55
N LEU A 4 12.84 1.93 23.75
CA LEU A 4 13.81 1.38 22.80
C LEU A 4 13.10 0.84 21.54
N PHE A 5 11.91 0.27 21.71
CA PHE A 5 11.08 -0.22 20.61
C PHE A 5 10.49 0.93 19.79
N THR A 6 10.02 2.01 20.43
CA THR A 6 9.59 3.21 19.72
C THR A 6 10.74 3.92 19.03
N PHE A 7 11.92 4.00 19.66
CA PHE A 7 13.12 4.57 19.05
C PHE A 7 13.62 3.74 17.86
N LEU A 8 13.57 2.41 17.95
CA LEU A 8 13.90 1.51 16.85
C LEU A 8 12.87 1.58 15.73
N LEU A 9 11.57 1.70 16.02
CA LEU A 9 10.52 1.89 15.00
C LEU A 9 10.63 3.26 14.32
N GLU A 10 10.95 4.31 15.07
CA GLU A 10 11.15 5.67 14.54
C GLU A 10 12.42 5.73 13.69
N LYS A 11 13.51 5.05 14.11
CA LYS A 11 14.74 4.87 13.32
C LYS A 11 14.56 3.92 12.12
N PHE A 12 13.77 2.85 12.25
CA PHE A 12 13.38 2.00 11.13
C PHE A 12 12.51 2.77 10.14
N SER A 13 11.63 3.66 10.61
CA SER A 13 10.85 4.58 9.77
C SER A 13 11.74 5.63 9.09
N LEU A 14 12.87 6.01 9.69
CA LEU A 14 13.87 6.90 9.08
C LEU A 14 14.79 6.16 8.09
N LEU A 15 15.08 4.87 8.29
CA LEU A 15 15.79 4.02 7.33
C LEU A 15 14.89 3.63 6.15
N PHE A 16 13.60 3.39 6.41
CA PHE A 16 12.51 3.38 5.44
C PHE A 16 11.99 4.79 5.16
N ASN A 17 12.89 5.79 5.11
CA ASN A 17 12.62 6.95 4.28
C ASN A 17 12.52 6.43 2.84
N PHE A 18 11.29 6.11 2.43
CA PHE A 18 10.90 5.62 1.11
C PHE A 18 11.36 6.53 -0.05
N LYS A 19 12.08 7.63 0.21
CA LYS A 19 12.82 8.37 -0.82
C LYS A 19 13.76 7.47 -1.64
N LEU A 20 14.35 6.42 -1.06
CA LEU A 20 15.18 5.46 -1.82
C LEU A 20 14.35 4.52 -2.71
N PHE A 21 13.09 4.25 -2.34
CA PHE A 21 12.14 3.45 -3.12
C PHE A 21 11.36 4.29 -4.14
N GLY A 22 11.16 5.58 -3.87
CA GLY A 22 10.45 6.51 -4.74
C GLY A 22 11.17 6.76 -6.07
N SER A 23 12.51 6.67 -6.10
CA SER A 23 13.27 6.74 -7.35
C SER A 23 13.15 5.45 -8.18
N SER A 24 13.09 4.28 -7.53
CA SER A 24 12.90 3.00 -8.24
C SER A 24 11.47 2.80 -8.72
N TRP A 25 10.48 3.45 -8.08
CA TRP A 25 9.08 3.35 -8.47
C TRP A 25 8.71 4.23 -9.67
N SER A 26 9.61 5.14 -10.07
CA SER A 26 9.36 6.15 -11.09
C SER A 26 10.09 5.89 -12.42
N ASP A 27 10.60 4.68 -12.67
CA ASP A 27 11.26 4.37 -13.93
C ASP A 27 10.55 3.24 -14.68
N GLY A 28 10.01 3.58 -15.86
CA GLY A 28 9.51 2.62 -16.82
C GLY A 28 8.09 2.85 -17.37
N GLU A 29 7.63 4.09 -17.55
CA GLU A 29 6.67 4.37 -18.63
C GLU A 29 6.90 5.77 -19.18
N ASP A 30 7.19 5.80 -20.49
CA ASP A 30 7.58 6.93 -21.31
C ASP A 30 6.87 8.26 -20.97
N ARG A 31 7.64 9.23 -20.49
CA ARG A 31 7.32 10.65 -20.66
C ARG A 31 7.44 11.02 -22.15
N LYS A 32 6.44 10.64 -22.95
CA LYS A 32 6.23 11.24 -24.27
C LYS A 32 5.08 12.24 -24.22
N GLY A 33 5.44 13.51 -24.37
CA GLY A 33 4.60 14.57 -24.90
C GLY A 33 3.42 15.00 -24.03
N HIS A 34 3.47 16.24 -23.52
CA HIS A 34 2.27 16.97 -23.15
C HIS A 34 1.42 17.21 -24.41
N ALA A 35 0.55 16.25 -24.74
CA ALA A 35 -0.60 16.50 -25.60
C ALA A 35 -1.67 17.25 -24.78
N PRO A 36 -2.49 18.12 -25.41
CA PRO A 36 -3.60 18.78 -24.72
C PRO A 36 -4.51 17.69 -24.14
N ARG A 37 -4.63 17.65 -22.82
CA ARG A 37 -5.52 16.69 -22.14
C ARG A 37 -6.94 16.95 -22.62
N ALA A 38 -7.57 15.93 -23.17
CA ALA A 38 -9.00 15.92 -23.41
C ALA A 38 -9.73 16.29 -22.11
N PRO A 39 -10.89 16.97 -22.17
CA PRO A 39 -11.67 17.28 -20.98
C PRO A 39 -11.93 16.00 -20.19
N PRO A 40 -11.88 16.04 -18.84
CA PRO A 40 -12.10 14.86 -18.01
C PRO A 40 -13.43 14.23 -18.41
N GLN A 41 -13.39 12.98 -18.85
CA GLN A 41 -14.62 12.26 -19.19
C GLN A 41 -15.49 12.18 -17.93
N PRO A 42 -16.82 12.32 -18.05
CA PRO A 42 -17.70 12.19 -16.89
C PRO A 42 -17.50 10.83 -16.23
N LEU A 43 -17.25 10.82 -14.92
CA LEU A 43 -17.12 9.58 -14.16
C LEU A 43 -18.44 8.81 -14.21
N ARG A 44 -18.36 7.52 -14.52
CA ARG A 44 -19.50 6.62 -14.56
C ARG A 44 -19.47 5.74 -13.32
N ARG A 45 -20.64 5.51 -12.73
CA ARG A 45 -20.80 4.54 -11.65
C ARG A 45 -20.14 3.21 -12.06
N GLY A 46 -19.36 2.60 -11.18
CA GLY A 46 -18.54 1.43 -11.44
C GLY A 46 -17.13 1.70 -11.95
N ASP A 47 -16.75 2.94 -12.26
CA ASP A 47 -15.40 3.26 -12.70
C ASP A 47 -14.37 3.00 -11.59
N LEU A 48 -13.27 2.36 -11.97
CA LEU A 48 -12.12 2.15 -11.10
C LEU A 48 -11.30 3.44 -11.06
N LEU A 49 -11.20 4.02 -9.88
CA LEU A 49 -10.47 5.26 -9.63
C LEU A 49 -9.13 4.96 -8.99
N GLU A 50 -8.13 5.73 -9.37
CA GLU A 50 -6.82 5.73 -8.74
C GLU A 50 -6.38 7.15 -8.38
N VAL A 51 -5.73 7.26 -7.23
CA VAL A 51 -5.19 8.52 -6.70
C VAL A 51 -3.74 8.29 -6.32
N PRO A 52 -2.79 8.88 -7.06
CA PRO A 52 -1.39 8.84 -6.69
C PRO A 52 -1.19 9.51 -5.33
N ARG A 53 -0.59 8.78 -4.38
CA ARG A 53 -0.06 9.30 -3.11
C ARG A 53 1.46 9.34 -3.17
N THR A 54 2.06 9.98 -2.17
CA THR A 54 3.52 10.08 -2.07
C THR A 54 4.22 8.73 -2.04
N LEU A 55 3.59 7.70 -1.46
CA LEU A 55 4.20 6.40 -1.19
C LEU A 55 3.46 5.20 -1.79
N PHE A 56 2.34 5.40 -2.47
CA PHE A 56 1.58 4.33 -3.14
C PHE A 56 0.48 4.96 -3.98
N THR A 57 -0.14 4.18 -4.85
CA THR A 57 -1.40 4.59 -5.50
C THR A 57 -2.56 4.03 -4.68
N HIS A 58 -3.50 4.90 -4.31
CA HIS A 58 -4.70 4.51 -3.59
C HIS A 58 -5.85 4.29 -4.57
N PHE A 59 -6.64 3.23 -4.36
CA PHE A 59 -7.70 2.82 -5.29
C PHE A 59 -9.10 2.92 -4.67
N GLY A 60 -10.11 3.13 -5.52
CA GLY A 60 -11.53 3.12 -5.14
C GLY A 60 -12.44 2.83 -6.33
N ILE A 61 -13.71 2.56 -6.05
CA ILE A 61 -14.77 2.38 -7.06
C ILE A 61 -15.75 3.56 -6.94
N TYR A 62 -16.01 4.24 -8.06
CA TYR A 62 -17.01 5.30 -8.09
C TYR A 62 -18.42 4.73 -7.99
N LEU A 63 -19.21 5.22 -7.04
CA LEU A 63 -20.60 4.78 -6.83
C LEU A 63 -21.64 5.71 -7.48
N GLY A 64 -21.21 6.79 -8.12
CA GLY A 64 -22.13 7.87 -8.53
C GLY A 64 -22.33 8.90 -7.42
N ASP A 65 -22.99 10.02 -7.75
CA ASP A 65 -23.38 11.07 -6.82
C ASP A 65 -22.26 11.58 -5.87
N ASN A 66 -21.06 11.80 -6.42
CA ASN A 66 -19.89 12.23 -5.65
C ASN A 66 -19.46 11.24 -4.54
N LYS A 67 -19.69 9.93 -4.71
CA LYS A 67 -19.35 8.90 -3.71
C LYS A 67 -18.35 7.89 -4.26
N VAL A 68 -17.40 7.51 -3.43
CA VAL A 68 -16.38 6.50 -3.74
C VAL A 68 -16.31 5.46 -2.62
N ALA A 69 -16.44 4.18 -2.98
CA ALA A 69 -16.11 3.08 -2.08
C ALA A 69 -14.61 2.78 -2.16
N HIS A 70 -13.94 2.74 -1.02
CA HIS A 70 -12.52 2.40 -0.96
C HIS A 70 -12.17 1.71 0.35
N LEU A 71 -11.17 0.84 0.28
CA LEU A 71 -10.65 0.09 1.42
C LEU A 71 -9.52 0.88 2.09
N ILE A 72 -9.64 1.12 3.39
CA ILE A 72 -8.62 1.83 4.18
C ILE A 72 -8.26 1.00 5.41
N PRO A 73 -6.97 0.84 5.75
CA PRO A 73 -6.59 0.26 7.03
C PRO A 73 -7.06 1.19 8.16
N ASP A 74 -8.06 0.78 8.92
CA ASP A 74 -8.61 1.56 10.03
C ASP A 74 -8.94 0.61 11.18
N ILE A 75 -8.27 0.83 12.31
CA ILE A 75 -8.48 0.05 13.54
C ILE A 75 -9.73 0.48 14.30
N LEU A 76 -10.22 1.70 14.07
CA LEU A 76 -11.21 2.32 14.93
C LEU A 76 -12.55 1.55 14.99
N PRO A 77 -13.06 0.96 13.88
CA PRO A 77 -14.26 0.13 13.91
C PRO A 77 -14.15 -1.15 14.73
N VAL A 78 -12.92 -1.56 15.10
CA VAL A 78 -12.68 -2.67 16.02
C VAL A 78 -12.67 -2.20 17.48
N LEU A 79 -12.28 -0.94 17.72
CA LEU A 79 -12.10 -0.39 19.07
C LEU A 79 -13.33 0.32 19.61
N THR A 80 -14.22 0.81 18.74
CA THR A 80 -15.43 1.54 19.14
C THR A 80 -16.56 1.32 18.14
N LEU A 81 -17.80 1.41 18.63
CA LEU A 81 -19.02 1.40 17.81
C LEU A 81 -19.53 2.83 17.52
N ASP A 82 -18.83 3.87 17.99
CA ASP A 82 -19.22 5.25 17.76
C ASP A 82 -18.96 5.65 16.29
N ARG A 83 -20.06 5.76 15.54
CA ARG A 83 -20.05 6.14 14.13
C ARG A 83 -19.46 7.53 13.87
N LYS A 84 -19.56 8.46 14.82
CA LYS A 84 -18.97 9.81 14.66
C LYS A 84 -17.45 9.75 14.70
N LEU A 85 -16.90 8.94 15.61
CA LEU A 85 -15.46 8.72 15.71
C LEU A 85 -14.93 7.96 14.50
N ILE A 86 -15.63 6.92 14.05
CA ILE A 86 -15.26 6.16 12.85
C ILE A 86 -15.24 7.06 11.60
N GLY A 87 -16.28 7.87 11.44
CA GLY A 87 -16.42 8.79 10.30
C GLY A 87 -15.43 9.95 10.28
N SER A 88 -14.79 10.26 11.42
CA SER A 88 -13.81 11.35 11.53
C SER A 88 -12.57 11.13 10.65
N VAL A 89 -11.86 12.23 10.38
CA VAL A 89 -10.64 12.26 9.55
C VAL A 89 -9.66 11.16 9.99
N ILE A 90 -9.15 10.45 9.00
CA ILE A 90 -8.25 9.33 9.22
C ILE A 90 -6.84 9.87 9.45
N THR A 91 -6.28 9.55 10.62
CA THR A 91 -4.92 9.97 10.99
C THR A 91 -3.91 8.90 10.61
N ASN A 92 -2.66 9.29 10.39
CA ASN A 92 -1.56 8.33 10.13
C ASN A 92 -1.43 7.26 11.21
N LYS A 93 -1.71 7.62 12.48
CA LYS A 93 -1.72 6.64 13.59
C LYS A 93 -2.78 5.56 13.39
N ARG A 94 -4.02 5.94 13.01
CA ARG A 94 -5.11 4.99 12.72
C ARG A 94 -4.74 4.06 11.57
N LEU A 95 -4.15 4.60 10.51
CA LEU A 95 -3.68 3.82 9.36
C LEU A 95 -2.62 2.79 9.77
N ILE A 96 -1.58 3.25 10.47
CA ILE A 96 -0.47 2.38 10.92
C ILE A 96 -0.99 1.28 11.85
N PHE A 97 -1.84 1.62 12.82
CA PHE A 97 -2.44 0.62 13.70
C PHE A 97 -3.36 -0.34 12.93
N GLY A 98 -4.14 0.13 11.97
CA GLY A 98 -4.94 -0.74 11.08
C GLY A 98 -4.06 -1.75 10.34
N VAL A 99 -2.89 -1.33 9.84
CA VAL A 99 -1.91 -2.23 9.21
C VAL A 99 -1.36 -3.26 10.20
N ILE A 100 -0.89 -2.82 11.37
CA ILE A 100 -0.27 -3.69 12.39
C ILE A 100 -1.26 -4.76 12.87
N TYR A 101 -2.51 -4.36 13.13
CA TYR A 101 -3.55 -5.23 13.63
C TYR A 101 -4.35 -5.94 12.52
N ARG A 102 -4.00 -5.73 11.25
CA ARG A 102 -4.67 -6.32 10.08
C ARG A 102 -6.17 -6.01 10.02
N CYS A 103 -6.53 -4.78 10.35
CA CYS A 103 -7.90 -4.27 10.34
C CYS A 103 -8.06 -3.21 9.26
N ALA A 104 -9.06 -3.37 8.39
CA ALA A 104 -9.48 -2.35 7.44
C ALA A 104 -10.99 -2.20 7.42
N THR A 105 -11.42 -1.14 6.78
CA THR A 105 -12.83 -0.84 6.55
C THR A 105 -13.01 -0.36 5.13
N VAL A 106 -13.96 -0.97 4.43
CA VAL A 106 -14.49 -0.41 3.19
C VAL A 106 -15.52 0.63 3.61
N ARG A 107 -15.22 1.89 3.30
CA ARG A 107 -16.11 3.02 3.57
C ARG A 107 -16.43 3.77 2.30
N VAL A 108 -17.46 4.61 2.40
CA VAL A 108 -17.89 5.48 1.32
C VAL A 108 -17.59 6.92 1.72
N ASP A 109 -16.71 7.55 0.97
CA ASP A 109 -16.31 8.96 1.16
C ASP A 109 -16.61 9.76 -0.12
N THR A 110 -16.50 11.09 -0.02
CA THR A 110 -16.68 12.00 -1.16
C THR A 110 -15.51 11.91 -2.15
N LEU A 111 -15.67 12.38 -3.40
CA LEU A 111 -14.52 12.47 -4.31
C LEU A 111 -13.43 13.40 -3.73
N GLU A 112 -13.81 14.48 -3.05
CA GLU A 112 -12.85 15.39 -2.44
C GLU A 112 -12.04 14.73 -1.32
N ASP A 113 -12.70 14.03 -0.40
CA ASP A 113 -12.05 13.32 0.70
C ASP A 113 -11.20 12.15 0.18
N PHE A 114 -11.69 11.43 -0.82
CA PHE A 114 -10.95 10.38 -1.51
C PHE A 114 -9.73 10.93 -2.24
N ALA A 115 -9.85 12.09 -2.91
CA ALA A 115 -8.74 12.75 -3.60
C ALA A 115 -7.68 13.25 -2.63
N TYR A 116 -8.07 13.76 -1.46
CA TYR A 116 -7.19 14.36 -0.45
C TYR A 116 -6.16 15.32 -1.10
N GLY A 117 -6.65 16.21 -1.96
CA GLY A 117 -5.84 17.19 -2.69
C GLY A 117 -4.99 16.66 -3.86
N SER A 118 -5.15 15.39 -4.24
CA SER A 118 -4.48 14.80 -5.41
C SER A 118 -5.45 14.61 -6.58
N ASN A 119 -4.92 14.41 -7.79
CA ASN A 119 -5.76 14.21 -8.99
C ASN A 119 -6.34 12.80 -9.00
N ILE A 120 -7.65 12.71 -9.27
CA ILE A 120 -8.34 11.43 -9.51
C ILE A 120 -8.14 11.05 -10.98
N LEU A 121 -7.72 9.81 -11.21
CA LEU A 121 -7.57 9.23 -12.54
C LEU A 121 -8.50 8.03 -12.67
N VAL A 122 -9.11 7.87 -13.85
CA VAL A 122 -9.80 6.62 -14.19
C VAL A 122 -8.75 5.62 -14.64
N ASN A 123 -8.66 4.52 -13.92
CA ASN A 123 -7.63 3.54 -14.13
C ASN A 123 -7.86 2.81 -15.48
N PRO A 124 -6.83 2.71 -16.34
CA PRO A 124 -6.96 2.13 -17.67
C PRO A 124 -6.81 0.60 -17.70
N MET A 125 -6.77 -0.09 -16.56
CA MET A 125 -6.46 -1.53 -16.44
C MET A 125 -7.47 -2.42 -17.16
N ASP A 126 -8.68 -1.92 -17.41
CA ASP A 126 -9.63 -2.56 -18.31
C ASP A 126 -9.05 -2.77 -19.71
N LYS A 127 -8.08 -1.96 -20.18
CA LYS A 127 -7.39 -2.18 -21.46
C LYS A 127 -6.49 -3.43 -21.46
N ILE A 128 -6.00 -3.83 -20.28
CA ILE A 128 -5.09 -4.96 -20.09
C ILE A 128 -5.89 -6.24 -19.79
N MET A 129 -6.98 -6.13 -19.03
CA MET A 129 -7.79 -7.26 -18.55
C MET A 129 -9.22 -7.28 -19.14
N LYS A 130 -9.39 -6.85 -20.40
CA LYS A 130 -10.70 -6.63 -21.05
C LYS A 130 -11.67 -7.80 -20.88
N ASP A 131 -11.20 -9.02 -21.06
CA ASP A 131 -12.05 -10.22 -21.11
C ASP A 131 -12.67 -10.60 -19.75
N GLN A 132 -12.22 -9.96 -18.67
CA GLN A 132 -12.70 -10.22 -17.30
C GLN A 132 -13.48 -9.03 -16.71
N ALA A 133 -13.59 -7.90 -17.42
CA ALA A 133 -14.24 -6.71 -16.90
C ALA A 133 -15.76 -6.90 -16.78
N LEU A 134 -16.27 -6.82 -15.55
CA LEU A 134 -17.70 -6.90 -15.28
C LEU A 134 -18.41 -5.60 -15.66
N ALA A 135 -19.74 -5.67 -15.85
CA ALA A 135 -20.52 -4.47 -16.11
C ALA A 135 -20.41 -3.47 -14.95
N ASN A 136 -20.27 -2.19 -15.29
CA ASN A 136 -20.06 -1.09 -14.34
C ASN A 136 -21.05 -1.10 -13.15
N GLU A 137 -22.34 -1.34 -13.38
CA GLU A 137 -23.33 -1.42 -12.30
C GLU A 137 -23.10 -2.60 -11.36
N ASP A 138 -22.65 -3.74 -11.89
CA ASP A 138 -22.35 -4.92 -11.07
C ASP A 138 -21.13 -4.67 -10.18
N VAL A 139 -20.13 -3.95 -10.70
CA VAL A 139 -18.94 -3.52 -9.94
C VAL A 139 -19.35 -2.62 -8.78
N ALA A 140 -20.19 -1.62 -9.03
CA ALA A 140 -20.67 -0.72 -7.99
C ALA A 140 -21.47 -1.48 -6.91
N LYS A 141 -22.37 -2.38 -7.31
CA LYS A 141 -23.14 -3.23 -6.36
C LYS A 141 -22.24 -4.13 -5.52
N ARG A 142 -21.18 -4.70 -6.13
CA ARG A 142 -20.19 -5.49 -5.39
C ARG A 142 -19.48 -4.62 -4.36
N ALA A 143 -19.00 -3.45 -4.75
CA ALA A 143 -18.35 -2.52 -3.83
C ALA A 143 -19.26 -2.13 -2.65
N GLU A 144 -20.55 -1.88 -2.92
CA GLU A 144 -21.55 -1.61 -1.89
C GLU A 144 -21.76 -2.78 -0.92
N LYS A 145 -21.74 -4.03 -1.41
CA LYS A 145 -21.86 -5.24 -0.58
C LYS A 145 -20.67 -5.41 0.38
N HIS A 146 -19.50 -4.91 0.01
CA HIS A 146 -18.28 -5.01 0.80
C HIS A 146 -18.12 -3.90 1.85
N ILE A 147 -19.05 -2.94 1.93
CA ILE A 147 -19.01 -1.85 2.94
C ILE A 147 -19.01 -2.44 4.35
N GLY A 148 -18.05 -2.00 5.16
CA GLY A 148 -17.89 -2.43 6.55
C GLY A 148 -16.48 -2.90 6.88
N ALA A 149 -16.33 -3.48 8.06
CA ALA A 149 -15.05 -3.99 8.54
C ALA A 149 -14.64 -5.25 7.78
N THR A 150 -13.36 -5.33 7.42
CA THR A 150 -12.78 -6.46 6.69
C THR A 150 -11.33 -6.69 7.15
N PRO A 151 -10.84 -7.95 7.16
CA PRO A 151 -9.43 -8.21 7.46
C PRO A 151 -8.52 -7.56 6.41
N TYR A 152 -7.45 -6.91 6.86
CA TYR A 152 -6.50 -6.22 6.00
C TYR A 152 -5.19 -6.99 5.88
N SER A 153 -4.62 -7.00 4.67
CA SER A 153 -3.25 -7.46 4.46
C SER A 153 -2.58 -6.63 3.38
N LEU A 154 -1.46 -5.99 3.69
CA LEU A 154 -0.68 -5.19 2.73
C LEU A 154 -0.35 -5.97 1.45
N LEU A 155 -0.01 -7.25 1.60
CA LEU A 155 0.41 -8.10 0.49
C LEU A 155 -0.75 -8.87 -0.15
N TRP A 156 -1.79 -9.22 0.62
CA TRP A 156 -2.79 -10.19 0.17
C TRP A 156 -4.21 -9.64 0.03
N TYR A 157 -4.53 -8.52 0.69
CA TYR A 157 -5.88 -7.93 0.67
C TYR A 157 -5.80 -6.44 1.02
N ASN A 158 -5.32 -5.67 0.03
CA ASN A 158 -5.15 -4.22 0.09
C ASN A 158 -6.20 -3.51 -0.80
N CYS A 159 -6.09 -2.19 -0.97
CA CYS A 159 -7.07 -1.43 -1.76
C CYS A 159 -7.11 -1.84 -3.24
N GLU A 160 -5.98 -2.23 -3.84
CA GLU A 160 -5.91 -2.72 -5.23
C GLU A 160 -6.61 -4.07 -5.38
N HIS A 161 -6.42 -4.98 -4.42
CA HIS A 161 -7.14 -6.26 -4.39
C HIS A 161 -8.65 -6.08 -4.28
N PHE A 162 -9.09 -5.13 -3.45
CA PHE A 162 -10.51 -4.83 -3.29
C PHE A 162 -11.16 -4.36 -4.60
N VAL A 163 -10.54 -3.40 -5.29
CA VAL A 163 -11.12 -2.88 -6.54
C VAL A 163 -11.04 -3.89 -7.68
N THR A 164 -9.99 -4.71 -7.75
CA THR A 164 -9.84 -5.76 -8.78
C THR A 164 -10.81 -6.92 -8.55
N ASP A 165 -11.08 -7.30 -7.29
CA ASP A 165 -12.12 -8.26 -6.94
C ASP A 165 -13.52 -7.74 -7.34
N CYS A 166 -13.79 -6.46 -7.08
CA CYS A 166 -15.05 -5.83 -7.50
C CYS A 166 -15.18 -5.75 -9.04
N ARG A 167 -14.09 -5.40 -9.75
CA ARG A 167 -14.10 -5.14 -11.20
C ARG A 167 -14.00 -6.40 -12.06
N TYR A 168 -13.16 -7.35 -11.67
CA TYR A 168 -12.82 -8.54 -12.45
C TYR A 168 -13.28 -9.86 -11.79
N GLY A 169 -13.71 -9.82 -10.53
CA GLY A 169 -14.06 -11.03 -9.77
C GLY A 169 -12.85 -11.86 -9.31
N CYS A 170 -11.64 -11.31 -9.42
CA CYS A 170 -10.42 -11.93 -8.93
C CYS A 170 -9.55 -10.85 -8.27
N ALA A 171 -9.24 -11.05 -6.99
CA ALA A 171 -8.39 -10.15 -6.21
C ALA A 171 -6.93 -10.24 -6.68
N ALA A 172 -6.41 -9.15 -7.23
CA ALA A 172 -5.02 -9.03 -7.68
C ALA A 172 -4.42 -7.66 -7.34
N SER A 173 -3.09 -7.58 -7.26
CA SER A 173 -2.37 -6.34 -6.94
C SER A 173 -1.04 -6.29 -7.68
N LEU A 174 -0.94 -5.41 -8.67
CA LEU A 174 0.29 -5.18 -9.40
C LEU A 174 1.34 -4.51 -8.49
N GLN A 175 0.91 -3.68 -7.53
CA GLN A 175 1.81 -3.11 -6.53
C GLN A 175 2.49 -4.17 -5.69
N THR A 176 1.74 -5.18 -5.23
CA THR A 176 2.28 -6.30 -4.46
C THR A 176 3.27 -7.10 -5.30
N ASP A 177 2.92 -7.44 -6.54
CA ASP A 177 3.80 -8.22 -7.41
C ASP A 177 5.12 -7.50 -7.67
N LYS A 178 5.07 -6.19 -7.98
CA LYS A 178 6.27 -5.34 -8.15
C LYS A 178 7.10 -5.29 -6.87
N PHE A 179 6.47 -5.10 -5.71
CA PHE A 179 7.16 -5.08 -4.41
C PHE A 179 7.86 -6.43 -4.13
N CYS A 180 7.17 -7.55 -4.33
CA CYS A 180 7.74 -8.88 -4.16
C CYS A 180 8.90 -9.15 -5.12
N LYS A 181 8.79 -8.73 -6.38
CA LYS A 181 9.89 -8.84 -7.37
C LYS A 181 11.10 -8.01 -6.96
N CYS A 182 10.89 -6.76 -6.55
CA CYS A 182 11.94 -5.90 -6.04
C CYS A 182 12.61 -6.50 -4.80
N LEU A 183 11.82 -6.97 -3.83
CA LEU A 183 12.33 -7.61 -2.62
C LEU A 183 13.16 -8.86 -2.94
N LYS A 184 12.68 -9.71 -3.85
CA LYS A 184 13.45 -10.87 -4.35
C LYS A 184 14.76 -10.43 -5.00
N SER A 185 14.74 -9.36 -5.80
CA SER A 185 15.94 -8.81 -6.43
C SER A 185 16.95 -8.29 -5.40
N ILE A 186 16.49 -7.64 -4.34
CA ILE A 186 17.34 -7.14 -3.26
C ILE A 186 17.93 -8.31 -2.46
N ILE A 187 17.11 -9.29 -2.09
CA ILE A 187 17.55 -10.48 -1.33
C ILE A 187 18.64 -11.24 -2.10
N ARG A 188 18.50 -11.34 -3.42
CA ARG A 188 19.45 -12.04 -4.29
C ARG A 188 20.71 -11.22 -4.62
N ASP A 189 20.74 -9.92 -4.30
CA ASP A 189 21.92 -9.10 -4.54
C ASP A 189 23.01 -9.43 -3.49
N GLN A 190 24.12 -10.00 -3.96
CA GLN A 190 25.29 -10.33 -3.12
C GLN A 190 25.89 -9.10 -2.43
N ARG A 191 25.64 -7.88 -2.95
CA ARG A 191 26.05 -6.63 -2.28
C ARG A 191 25.32 -6.43 -0.95
N CYS A 192 24.08 -6.90 -0.83
CA CYS A 192 23.33 -6.83 0.42
C CYS A 192 23.95 -7.72 1.50
N VAL A 193 24.54 -8.86 1.14
CA VAL A 193 25.31 -9.71 2.07
C VAL A 193 26.50 -8.95 2.65
N ALA A 194 27.29 -8.29 1.79
CA ALA A 194 28.44 -7.51 2.23
C ALA A 194 28.04 -6.30 3.10
N VAL A 195 27.01 -5.56 2.70
CA VAL A 195 26.52 -4.40 3.47
C VAL A 195 25.98 -4.81 4.84
N THR A 196 25.20 -5.90 4.91
CA THR A 196 24.66 -6.37 6.20
C THR A 196 25.75 -6.92 7.11
N GLY A 197 26.77 -7.59 6.56
CA GLY A 197 27.96 -8.00 7.31
C GLY A 197 28.73 -6.80 7.89
N LEU A 198 28.98 -5.77 7.08
CA LEU A 198 29.63 -4.53 7.53
C LEU A 198 28.82 -3.80 8.60
N LEU A 199 27.50 -3.70 8.42
CA LEU A 199 26.61 -3.06 9.40
C LEU A 199 26.62 -3.81 10.74
N GLY A 200 26.68 -5.14 10.69
CA GLY A 200 26.79 -5.98 11.87
C GLY A 200 28.12 -5.79 12.61
N ILE A 201 29.24 -5.70 11.89
CA ILE A 201 30.56 -5.39 12.47
C ILE A 201 30.54 -4.01 13.16
N VAL A 202 30.01 -2.98 12.49
CA VAL A 202 29.87 -1.63 13.07
C VAL A 202 29.00 -1.66 14.33
N SER A 203 27.90 -2.43 14.32
CA SER A 203 27.02 -2.61 15.49
C SER A 203 27.76 -3.23 16.67
N ILE A 204 28.58 -4.27 16.43
CA ILE A 204 29.40 -4.90 17.46
C ILE A 204 30.43 -3.92 18.03
N ILE A 205 31.07 -3.09 17.19
CA ILE A 205 32.03 -2.08 17.64
C ILE A 205 31.35 -1.00 18.49
N CYS A 206 30.17 -0.53 18.09
CA CYS A 206 29.47 0.55 18.79
C CYS A 206 28.80 0.11 20.11
N TYR A 207 28.22 -1.09 20.15
CA TYR A 207 27.39 -1.56 21.27
C TYR A 207 28.00 -2.72 22.06
N GLY A 208 29.19 -3.19 21.65
CA GLY A 208 29.87 -4.32 22.25
C GLY A 208 29.39 -5.69 21.75
N MET A 209 30.17 -6.72 22.04
CA MET A 209 29.82 -8.10 21.75
C MET A 209 28.77 -8.60 22.74
N ALA A 210 27.53 -8.68 22.29
CA ALA A 210 26.43 -9.29 23.02
C ALA A 210 25.64 -10.20 22.07
N PRO A 211 24.93 -11.23 22.56
CA PRO A 211 24.09 -12.07 21.71
C PRO A 211 23.11 -11.29 20.83
N SER A 212 22.60 -10.15 21.33
CA SER A 212 21.71 -9.25 20.59
C SER A 212 22.37 -8.54 19.41
N THR A 213 23.70 -8.42 19.37
CA THR A 213 24.45 -7.79 18.27
C THR A 213 25.18 -8.82 17.41
N THR A 214 25.73 -9.88 18.01
CA THR A 214 26.48 -10.92 17.30
C THR A 214 25.58 -11.87 16.51
N LEU A 215 24.43 -12.30 17.06
CA LEU A 215 23.52 -13.22 16.36
C LEU A 215 22.95 -12.60 15.08
N PRO A 216 22.43 -11.36 15.06
CA PRO A 216 21.96 -10.75 13.81
C PRO A 216 23.08 -10.54 12.79
N THR A 217 24.29 -10.21 13.25
CA THR A 217 25.47 -9.99 12.39
C THR A 217 25.87 -11.23 11.61
N ILE A 218 25.62 -12.43 12.16
CA ILE A 218 25.92 -13.71 11.47
C ILE A 218 24.69 -14.21 10.71
N LEU A 219 23.52 -14.22 11.36
CA LEU A 219 22.33 -14.83 10.80
C LEU A 219 21.77 -14.06 9.60
N ILE A 220 21.77 -12.71 9.64
CA ILE A 220 21.19 -11.92 8.55
C ILE A 220 21.99 -12.09 7.26
N PRO A 221 23.32 -11.88 7.23
CA PRO A 221 24.10 -12.11 6.00
C PRO A 221 24.07 -13.57 5.55
N PHE A 222 24.09 -14.54 6.48
CA PHE A 222 24.01 -15.97 6.14
C PHE A 222 22.67 -16.31 5.45
N THR A 223 21.54 -15.83 5.98
CA THR A 223 20.23 -16.05 5.36
C THR A 223 20.10 -15.38 3.99
N LEU A 224 20.66 -14.18 3.82
CA LEU A 224 20.71 -13.51 2.51
C LEU A 224 21.59 -14.27 1.51
N TRP A 225 22.76 -14.76 1.94
CA TRP A 225 23.65 -15.56 1.12
C TRP A 225 23.01 -16.88 0.68
N MET A 226 22.30 -17.56 1.60
CA MET A 226 21.55 -18.78 1.30
C MET A 226 20.35 -18.57 0.37
N ALA A 227 19.81 -17.34 0.32
CA ALA A 227 18.63 -17.00 -0.47
C ALA A 227 18.95 -16.47 -1.88
N GLY A 228 20.22 -16.13 -2.15
CA GLY A 228 20.69 -15.61 -3.45
C GLY A 228 21.23 -16.67 -4.38
#